data_AF-A0A7J4K9K2-F1
#
_entry.id   AF-A0A7J4K9K2-F1
#
_cell.length_a   1.000
_cell.length_b   1.000
_cell.length_c   1.000
_cell.angle_alpha   90.00
_cell.angle_beta   90.00
_cell.angle_gamma   90.00
#
_symmetry.space_group_name_H-M   'P 1'
#
loop_
_entity.id
_entity.type
_entity.pdbx_description
1 polymer ?
#
loop_
_entity_poly.entity_id
_entity_poly.type
_entity_poly.pdbx_seq_one_letter_code
_entity_poly.pdbx_strand_id
1 'polypeptide(L)' 'MAGADAIELRLDLFPQGCTPEQVPGLARCPLPLIITVRSRQEGGNFRGTPDDWWTRVLPWLEYAAFVDIEQQFSMLAPPI' A
#
# COMPACT_ATOMS: atom_id res chain seq x y z
N MET A 1 8.77 20.83 -10.58
CA MET A 1 8.54 19.74 -9.61
C MET A 1 7.08 19.77 -9.20
N ALA A 2 6.46 18.62 -8.94
CA ALA A 2 5.01 18.50 -8.76
C ALA A 2 4.46 19.04 -7.42
N GLY A 3 5.30 19.50 -6.49
CA GLY A 3 4.85 20.22 -5.28
C GLY A 3 3.96 19.41 -4.32
N ALA A 4 3.92 18.08 -4.45
CA ALA A 4 3.12 17.22 -3.59
C ALA A 4 3.77 17.01 -2.22
N ASP A 5 2.94 16.87 -1.19
CA ASP A 5 3.38 16.66 0.20
C ASP A 5 3.55 15.17 0.56
N ALA A 6 2.96 14.27 -0.23
CA ALA A 6 3.01 12.82 -0.04
C ALA A 6 2.90 12.08 -1.38
N ILE A 7 3.25 10.79 -1.39
CA ILE A 7 3.09 9.90 -2.54
C ILE A 7 2.25 8.69 -2.14
N GLU A 8 1.16 8.43 -2.87
CA GLU A 8 0.41 7.18 -2.75
C GLU A 8 1.00 6.11 -3.67
N LEU A 9 1.35 4.96 -3.10
CA LEU A 9 1.75 3.76 -3.83
C LEU A 9 0.56 2.80 -3.93
N ARG A 10 0.00 2.73 -5.13
CA ARG A 10 -1.12 1.86 -5.50
C ARG A 10 -0.64 0.44 -5.81
N LEU A 11 -0.47 -0.38 -4.78
CA LEU A 11 0.07 -1.74 -4.88
C LEU A 11 -0.85 -2.69 -5.65
N ASP A 12 -2.14 -2.37 -5.77
CA ASP A 12 -3.09 -3.08 -6.62
C ASP A 12 -2.78 -2.94 -8.12
N LEU A 13 -2.00 -1.94 -8.51
CA LEU A 13 -1.53 -1.74 -9.89
C LEU A 13 -0.16 -2.38 -10.15
N PHE A 14 0.53 -2.83 -9.11
CA PHE A 14 1.87 -3.40 -9.24
C PHE A 14 1.77 -4.87 -9.68
N PRO A 15 2.78 -5.39 -10.39
CA PRO A 15 2.87 -6.82 -10.64
C PRO A 15 2.78 -7.62 -9.34
N GLN A 16 2.08 -8.75 -9.40
CA GLN A 16 1.98 -9.67 -8.27
C GLN A 16 3.38 -10.13 -7.83
N GLY A 17 3.63 -10.12 -6.52
CA GLY A 17 4.94 -10.47 -5.96
C GLY A 17 5.99 -9.36 -6.02
N CYS A 18 5.65 -8.16 -6.54
CA CYS A 18 6.58 -7.03 -6.49
C CYS A 18 6.87 -6.65 -5.03
N THR A 19 8.16 -6.55 -4.67
CA THR A 19 8.63 -6.18 -3.33
C THR A 19 9.17 -4.74 -3.31
N PRO A 20 9.25 -4.09 -2.13
CA PRO A 20 9.79 -2.73 -1.99
C PRO A 20 11.18 -2.54 -2.62
N GLU A 21 12.06 -3.53 -2.49
CA GLU A 21 13.45 -3.48 -2.96
C GLU A 21 13.55 -3.38 -4.49
N GLN A 22 12.50 -3.79 -5.20
CA GLN A 22 12.41 -3.72 -6.65
C GLN A 22 11.97 -2.34 -7.15
N VAL A 23 11.49 -1.45 -6.26
CA VAL A 23 11.03 -0.10 -6.63
C VAL A 23 12.21 0.87 -6.61
N PRO A 24 12.63 1.41 -7.77
CA PRO A 24 13.79 2.29 -7.83
C PRO A 24 13.60 3.56 -7.01
N GLY A 25 14.55 3.82 -6.11
CA GLY A 25 14.58 5.06 -5.33
C GLY A 25 13.62 5.12 -4.15
N LEU A 26 12.86 4.05 -3.87
CA LEU A 26 11.91 3.98 -2.76
C LEU A 26 12.56 4.35 -1.42
N ALA A 27 13.69 3.72 -1.09
CA ALA A 27 14.44 3.97 0.15
C ALA A 27 15.04 5.39 0.25
N ARG A 28 15.08 6.15 -0.85
CA ARG A 28 15.55 7.54 -0.89
C ARG A 28 14.41 8.54 -1.12
N CYS A 29 13.17 8.07 -1.13
CA CYS A 29 12.01 8.95 -1.31
C CYS A 29 11.95 9.93 -0.14
N PRO A 30 12.06 11.25 -0.38
CA PRO A 30 12.04 12.23 0.69
C PRO A 30 10.62 12.54 1.20
N LEU A 31 9.59 12.10 0.46
CA LEU A 31 8.19 12.33 0.80
C LEU A 31 7.60 11.13 1.54
N PRO A 32 6.69 11.34 2.49
CA PRO A 32 5.95 10.27 3.15
C PRO A 32 5.17 9.44 2.14
N LEU A 33 5.20 8.13 2.33
CA LEU A 33 4.52 7.16 1.49
C LEU A 33 3.20 6.73 2.13
N ILE A 34 2.13 6.75 1.33
CA ILE A 34 0.83 6.16 1.66
C ILE A 34 0.75 4.84 0.90
N ILE A 35 0.65 3.72 1.62
CA ILE A 35 0.52 2.40 1.01
C ILE A 35 -0.96 2.06 0.87
N THR A 36 -1.38 1.78 -0.37
CA THR A 36 -2.77 1.46 -0.68
C THR A 36 -2.86 0.17 -1.49
N VAL A 37 -3.69 -0.77 -1.04
CA VAL A 37 -4.17 -1.91 -1.84
C VAL A 37 -5.68 -1.73 -1.99
N ARG A 38 -6.11 -1.12 -3.11
CA ARG A 38 -7.52 -0.84 -3.37
C ARG A 38 -8.22 -2.04 -3.99
N SER A 39 -9.30 -2.50 -3.35
CA SER A 39 -10.15 -3.60 -3.81
C SER A 39 -10.99 -3.21 -5.02
N ARG A 40 -11.45 -4.22 -5.77
CA ARG A 40 -12.37 -4.03 -6.89
C ARG A 40 -13.70 -3.40 -6.46
N GLN A 41 -14.15 -3.68 -5.24
CA GLN A 41 -15.37 -3.11 -4.66
C GLN A 41 -15.25 -1.59 -4.50
N GLU A 42 -14.05 -1.08 -4.27
CA GLU A 42 -13.74 0.35 -4.18
C GLU A 42 -13.00 0.89 -5.42
N GLY A 43 -13.13 0.22 -6.57
CA GLY A 43 -12.62 0.71 -7.86
C GLY A 43 -11.14 0.47 -8.15
N GLY A 44 -10.47 -0.35 -7.34
CA GLY A 44 -9.10 -0.81 -7.58
C GLY A 44 -9.01 -2.16 -8.32
N ASN A 45 -7.79 -2.70 -8.39
CA ASN A 45 -7.50 -3.95 -9.08
C ASN A 45 -7.36 -5.17 -8.17
N PHE A 46 -7.36 -4.99 -6.84
CA PHE A 46 -7.22 -6.09 -5.91
C PHE A 46 -8.50 -6.92 -5.80
N ARG A 47 -8.37 -8.25 -5.80
CA ARG A 47 -9.49 -9.21 -5.76
C ARG A 47 -9.31 -10.31 -4.71
N GLY A 48 -8.32 -10.15 -3.84
CA GLY A 48 -7.96 -11.16 -2.84
C GLY A 48 -8.81 -11.06 -1.56
N THR A 49 -8.52 -11.96 -0.65
CA THR A 49 -9.06 -12.01 0.71
C THR A 49 -8.36 -11.01 1.64
N PRO A 50 -8.85 -10.80 2.88
CA PRO A 50 -8.11 -10.05 3.90
C PRO A 50 -6.67 -10.57 4.14
N ASP A 51 -6.46 -11.89 4.10
CA ASP A 51 -5.12 -12.48 4.27
C ASP A 51 -4.20 -12.17 3.08
N ASP A 52 -4.76 -12.18 1.86
CA ASP A 52 -4.03 -11.76 0.65
C ASP A 52 -3.67 -10.27 0.72
N TRP A 53 -4.59 -9.44 1.25
CA TRP A 53 -4.36 -8.01 1.45
C TRP A 53 -3.21 -7.79 2.45
N TRP A 54 -3.25 -8.49 3.59
CA TRP A 54 -2.19 -8.41 4.60
C TRP A 54 -0.85 -8.85 4.05
N THR A 55 -0.81 -10.00 3.36
CA THR A 55 0.41 -10.51 2.70
C THR A 55 0.97 -9.50 1.70
N ARG A 56 0.09 -8.77 1.01
CA ARG A 56 0.48 -7.75 0.03
C ARG A 56 1.05 -6.50 0.69
N VAL A 57 0.48 -6.05 1.80
CA VAL A 57 0.86 -4.82 2.52
C VAL A 57 2.08 -5.02 3.41
N LEU A 58 2.19 -6.18 4.08
CA LEU A 58 3.19 -6.45 5.12
C LEU A 58 4.64 -6.06 4.74
N PRO A 59 5.17 -6.40 3.56
CA PRO A 59 6.54 -6.03 3.19
C PRO A 59 6.78 -4.51 3.11
N TRP A 60 5.71 -3.72 2.90
CA TRP A 60 5.79 -2.28 2.66
C TRP A 60 5.68 -1.46 3.93
N LEU A 61 5.34 -2.08 5.08
CA LEU A 61 5.08 -1.37 6.33
C LEU A 61 6.30 -0.59 6.84
N GLU A 62 7.52 -1.10 6.63
CA GLU A 62 8.76 -0.41 7.02
C GLU A 62 8.96 0.93 6.28
N TYR A 63 8.36 1.07 5.09
CA TYR A 63 8.47 2.27 4.24
C TYR A 63 7.25 3.19 4.36
N ALA A 64 6.18 2.73 5.01
CA ALA A 64 4.90 3.42 5.05
C ALA A 64 4.89 4.50 6.14
N ALA A 65 4.51 5.72 5.78
CA ALA A 65 4.07 6.72 6.75
C ALA A 65 2.60 6.48 7.13
N PHE A 66 1.80 6.05 6.16
CA PHE A 66 0.38 5.73 6.32
C PHE A 66 0.02 4.48 5.51
N VAL A 67 -1.02 3.78 5.95
CA VAL A 67 -1.65 2.68 5.20
C VAL A 67 -3.13 3.00 5.04
N ASP A 68 -3.64 2.94 3.81
CA ASP A 68 -5.06 3.04 3.55
C ASP A 68 -5.71 1.66 3.76
N ILE A 69 -6.60 1.58 4.74
CA ILE A 69 -7.30 0.35 5.13
C ILE A 69 -8.79 0.54 4.89
N GLU A 70 -9.33 -0.20 3.93
CA GLU A 70 -10.77 -0.23 3.67
C GLU A 70 -11.53 -0.82 4.87
N GLN A 71 -12.78 -0.41 5.08
CA GLN A 71 -13.59 -0.84 6.24
C GLN A 71 -13.67 -2.38 6.36
N GLN A 72 -13.72 -3.10 5.24
CA GLN A 72 -13.74 -4.58 5.21
C GLN A 72 -12.46 -5.24 5.73
N PHE A 73 -11.35 -4.50 5.79
CA PHE A 73 -10.06 -4.94 6.31
C PHE A 73 -9.73 -4.35 7.68
N SER A 74 -10.63 -3.54 8.27
CA SER A 74 -10.39 -2.85 9.55
C SER A 74 -10.01 -3.77 10.71
N MET A 75 -10.44 -5.04 10.69
CA MET A 75 -10.05 -6.05 11.68
C MET A 75 -8.56 -6.39 11.70
N LEU A 76 -7.81 -6.02 10.66
CA LEU A 76 -6.36 -6.19 10.56
C LEU A 76 -5.58 -4.97 11.06
N ALA A 77 -6.26 -3.86 11.35
CA ALA A 77 -5.63 -2.69 11.95
C ALA A 77 -5.35 -2.94 13.44
N PRO A 78 -4.23 -2.41 13.98
CA PRO A 78 -4.02 -2.41 15.42
C PRO A 78 -5.18 -1.71 16.14
N PRO A 79 -5.55 -2.15 17.35
CA PRO A 79 -6.47 -1.39 18.19
C PRO A 79 -5.88 -0.01 18.49
N ILE A 80 -6.73 1.02 18.42
CA ILE A 80 -6.36 2.42 18.71
C ILE A 80 -6.57 2.70 20.19
#